data_AF-A0A268RBN6-F1
#
_entry.id   AF-A0A268RBN6-F1
#
_cell.length_a   1.000
_cell.length_b   1.000
_cell.length_c   1.000
_cell.angle_alpha   90.00
_cell.angle_beta   90.00
_cell.angle_gamma   90.00
#
_symmetry.space_group_name_H-M   'P 1'
#
loop_
_entity.id
_entity.type
_entity.pdbx_description
1 polymer ?
#
loop_
_entity_poly.entity_id
_entity_poly.type
_entity_poly.pdbx_seq_one_letter_code
_entity_poly.pdbx_strand_id
1 'polypeptide(L)'
;METGCFTEEILPITVKTKKGEVIISKDEGPRQINSEKLAALPTIFKENGTVTAGNASSLNDGAAALVLMAREEAEKRGLPIL
;
A
#
# COMPACT_ATOMS: atom_id res chain seq x y z
N MET A 1 6.09 -1.63 12.88
CA MET A 1 4.74 -1.22 12.45
C MET A 1 4.01 -2.48 12.05
N GLU A 2 3.20 -3.03 12.94
CA GLU A 2 2.25 -4.13 12.66
C GLU A 2 1.05 -3.92 13.59
N THR A 3 0.35 -2.80 13.42
CA THR A 3 -0.83 -2.47 14.22
C THR A 3 -2.11 -3.09 13.66
N GLY A 4 -2.02 -3.89 12.59
CA GLY A 4 -3.17 -4.52 11.95
C GLY A 4 -4.14 -3.56 11.25
N CYS A 5 -3.84 -2.26 11.22
CA CYS A 5 -4.75 -1.21 10.76
C CYS A 5 -5.27 -1.43 9.33
N PHE A 6 -4.46 -2.01 8.45
CA PHE A 6 -4.85 -2.23 7.04
C PHE A 6 -5.53 -3.59 6.79
N THR A 7 -5.72 -4.42 7.82
CA THR A 7 -6.27 -5.76 7.64
C THR A 7 -7.72 -5.72 7.14
N GLU A 8 -8.49 -4.71 7.54
CA GLU A 8 -9.90 -4.59 7.14
C GLU A 8 -10.09 -4.04 5.71
N GLU A 9 -9.10 -3.32 5.17
CA GLU A 9 -9.17 -2.71 3.84
C GLU A 9 -8.44 -3.52 2.74
N ILE A 10 -7.58 -4.47 3.10
CA ILE A 10 -6.87 -5.34 2.15
C ILE A 10 -7.69 -6.61 1.87
N LEU A 11 -8.11 -6.77 0.62
CA LEU A 11 -8.65 -8.04 0.12
C LEU A 11 -7.50 -9.01 -0.21
N PRO A 12 -7.40 -10.20 0.45
CA PRO A 12 -6.35 -11.17 0.16
C PRO A 12 -6.43 -11.71 -1.27
N ILE A 13 -5.29 -11.78 -1.96
CA ILE A 13 -5.18 -12.33 -3.31
C ILE A 13 -4.44 -13.66 -3.27
N THR A 14 -5.10 -14.72 -3.74
CA THR A 14 -4.48 -16.05 -3.88
C THR A 14 -3.88 -16.21 -5.28
N VAL A 15 -2.58 -16.47 -5.33
CA VAL A 15 -1.82 -16.69 -6.55
C VAL A 15 -1.40 -18.14 -6.66
N LYS A 16 -1.74 -18.80 -7.77
CA LYS A 16 -1.28 -20.16 -8.06
C LYS A 16 0.12 -20.14 -8.66
N THR A 17 1.04 -20.85 -8.02
CA THR A 17 2.41 -21.04 -8.49
C THR A 17 2.64 -22.52 -8.82
N LYS A 18 3.75 -22.84 -9.50
CA LYS A 18 4.17 -24.23 -9.75
C LYS A 18 4.38 -25.04 -8.46
N LYS A 19 4.65 -24.39 -7.34
CA LYS A 19 4.93 -25.01 -6.03
C LYS A 19 3.72 -25.05 -5.10
N GLY A 20 2.56 -24.55 -5.54
CA GLY A 20 1.35 -24.44 -4.73
C GLY A 20 0.77 -23.03 -4.73
N GLU A 21 -0.16 -22.77 -3.82
CA GLU A 21 -0.86 -21.48 -3.69
C GLU A 21 -0.15 -20.58 -2.67
N VAL A 22 -0.07 -19.29 -2.99
CA VAL A 22 0.44 -18.24 -2.11
C VAL A 22 -0.65 -17.20 -1.91
N ILE A 23 -0.89 -16.82 -0.67
CA ILE A 23 -1.84 -15.76 -0.33
C ILE A 23 -1.06 -14.48 -0.05
N ILE A 24 -1.41 -13.41 -0.76
CA ILE A 24 -0.88 -12.07 -0.56
C ILE A 24 -1.95 -11.26 0.17
N SER A 25 -1.69 -10.88 1.42
CA SER A 25 -2.66 -10.17 2.28
C SER A 25 -2.05 -9.02 3.08
N LYS A 26 -0.79 -8.67 2.81
CA LYS A 26 -0.05 -7.60 3.47
C LYS A 26 0.74 -6.81 2.43
N ASP A 27 0.86 -5.49 2.64
CA ASP A 27 1.73 -4.65 1.83
C ASP A 27 3.20 -5.04 1.99
N GLU A 28 3.93 -5.10 0.87
CA GLU A 28 5.37 -5.41 0.84
C GLU A 28 6.27 -4.17 0.98
N GLY A 29 5.72 -2.97 0.73
CA GLY A 29 6.48 -1.73 0.56
C GLY A 29 7.11 -1.15 1.84
N PRO A 30 6.43 -1.14 3.00
CA PRO A 30 7.00 -0.60 4.23
C PRO A 30 8.23 -1.39 4.69
N ARG A 31 9.39 -0.75 4.62
CA ARG A 31 10.68 -1.33 5.04
C ARG A 31 11.06 -0.84 6.43
N GLN A 32 11.84 -1.64 7.16
CA GLN A 32 12.55 -1.11 8.33
C GLN A 32 13.57 -0.06 7.87
N ILE A 33 13.54 1.10 8.53
CA ILE A 33 14.36 2.26 8.15
C ILE A 33 15.56 2.38 9.09
N ASN A 34 16.72 2.70 8.51
CA ASN A 34 17.90 3.16 9.24
C ASN A 34 18.26 4.56 8.72
N SER A 35 18.31 5.54 9.62
CA SER A 35 18.53 6.95 9.30
C SER A 35 19.90 7.22 8.67
N GLU A 36 20.95 6.58 9.17
CA GLU A 36 22.32 6.72 8.64
C GLU A 36 22.38 6.20 7.19
N LYS A 37 21.74 5.06 6.92
CA LYS A 37 21.65 4.51 5.56
C LYS A 37 20.87 5.42 4.63
N LEU A 38 19.80 6.07 5.10
CA LEU A 38 19.04 7.03 4.29
C LEU A 38 19.85 8.27 3.94
N ALA A 39 20.61 8.81 4.90
CA ALA A 39 21.43 9.99 4.71
C ALA A 39 22.58 9.76 3.70
N ALA A 40 23.06 8.52 3.60
CA ALA A 40 24.12 8.14 2.68
C ALA A 40 23.64 7.86 1.23
N LEU A 41 22.33 7.92 0.95
CA LEU A 41 21.82 7.58 -0.38
C LEU A 41 22.17 8.65 -1.42
N PRO A 42 22.57 8.26 -2.65
CA PRO A 42 22.86 9.19 -3.72
C PRO A 42 21.57 9.83 -4.27
N THR A 43 21.73 11.03 -4.82
CA THR A 43 20.67 11.72 -5.56
C THR A 43 20.80 11.39 -7.04
N ILE A 44 19.69 11.01 -7.67
CA ILE A 44 19.72 10.35 -9.00
C ILE A 44 19.18 11.27 -10.11
N PHE A 45 18.37 12.27 -9.75
CA PHE A 45 17.66 13.11 -10.72
C PHE A 45 18.38 14.43 -11.05
N LYS A 46 19.20 14.94 -10.12
CA LYS A 46 19.88 16.23 -10.28
C LYS A 46 21.13 16.30 -9.42
N GLU A 47 22.20 16.88 -9.95
CA GLU A 47 23.39 17.24 -9.19
C GLU A 47 23.03 18.22 -8.06
N ASN A 48 23.52 17.95 -6.85
CA ASN A 48 23.12 18.65 -5.61
C ASN A 48 21.60 18.64 -5.33
N GLY A 49 20.90 17.59 -5.79
CA GLY A 49 19.48 17.37 -5.48
C GLY A 49 19.25 16.92 -4.03
N THR A 50 17.98 16.71 -3.68
CA THR A 50 17.55 16.21 -2.35
C THR A 50 16.74 14.92 -2.41
N VAL A 51 16.33 14.49 -3.61
CA VAL A 51 15.51 13.30 -3.82
C VAL A 51 16.41 12.07 -3.97
N THR A 52 16.11 11.04 -3.17
CA THR A 52 16.80 9.75 -3.16
C THR A 52 15.78 8.61 -3.22
N ALA A 53 16.23 7.39 -3.50
CA ALA A 53 15.36 6.21 -3.47
C ALA A 53 14.77 5.91 -2.07
N GLY A 54 15.29 6.55 -1.02
CA GLY A 54 14.83 6.36 0.36
C GLY A 54 13.74 7.34 0.78
N ASN A 55 13.58 8.47 0.07
CA ASN A 55 12.54 9.48 0.35
C ASN A 55 11.51 9.64 -0.78
N ALA A 56 11.67 8.91 -1.88
CA ALA A 56 10.67 8.78 -2.94
C ALA A 56 9.85 7.50 -2.78
N SER A 57 8.63 7.51 -3.32
CA SER A 57 7.81 6.29 -3.45
C SER A 57 8.49 5.29 -4.39
N SER A 58 8.32 4.00 -4.11
CA SER A 58 8.67 2.94 -5.05
C SER A 58 7.65 2.84 -6.18
N LEU A 59 8.00 2.08 -7.21
CA LEU A 59 7.03 1.56 -8.16
C LEU A 59 6.34 0.36 -7.53
N ASN A 60 5.01 0.31 -7.58
CA ASN A 60 4.21 -0.71 -6.92
C ASN A 60 3.03 -1.12 -7.80
N ASP A 61 2.56 -2.35 -7.60
CA ASP A 61 1.40 -2.91 -8.28
C ASP A 61 0.24 -3.06 -7.28
N GLY A 62 -0.95 -2.60 -7.65
CA GLY A 62 -2.13 -2.67 -6.81
C GLY A 62 -3.40 -2.21 -7.52
N ALA A 63 -4.55 -2.56 -6.94
CA ALA A 63 -5.86 -2.11 -7.39
C ALA A 63 -6.74 -1.76 -6.18
N ALA A 64 -7.60 -0.75 -6.35
CA ALA A 64 -8.57 -0.33 -5.34
C ALA A 64 -9.89 0.04 -6.02
N ALA A 65 -11.00 -0.17 -5.32
CA ALA A 65 -12.34 0.20 -5.78
C ALA A 65 -13.20 0.68 -4.60
N LEU A 66 -14.11 1.61 -4.89
CA LEU A 66 -15.07 2.16 -3.93
C LEU A 66 -16.45 2.18 -4.56
N VAL A 67 -17.48 1.99 -3.74
CA VAL A 67 -18.88 2.17 -4.14
C VAL A 67 -19.38 3.48 -3.57
N LEU A 68 -19.80 4.40 -4.44
CA LEU A 68 -20.38 5.69 -4.05
C LEU A 68 -21.89 5.64 -4.18
N MET A 69 -22.59 6.22 -3.21
CA MET A 69 -24.05 6.27 -3.19
C MET A 69 -24.53 7.56 -2.52
N ALA A 70 -25.69 8.07 -2.93
CA ALA A 70 -26.38 9.12 -2.17
C ALA A 70 -26.74 8.60 -0.78
N ARG A 71 -26.57 9.44 0.26
CA ARG A 71 -26.85 9.09 1.66
C ARG A 71 -28.26 8.54 1.84
N GLU A 72 -29.26 9.24 1.29
CA GLU A 72 -30.68 8.87 1.40
C GLU A 72 -30.96 7.47 0.83
N GLU A 73 -30.29 7.10 -0.27
CA GLU A 73 -30.45 5.79 -0.90
C GLU A 73 -29.73 4.69 -0.11
N ALA A 74 -28.56 4.98 0.46
CA ALA A 74 -27.87 4.04 1.36
C ALA A 74 -28.71 3.76 2.61
N GLU A 75 -29.28 4.80 3.24
CA GLU A 75 -30.17 4.68 4.40
C GLU A 75 -31.43 3.88 4.06
N LYS A 76 -32.09 4.17 2.93
CA LYS A 76 -33.25 3.43 2.44
C LYS A 76 -32.96 1.94 2.22
N ARG A 77 -31.75 1.61 1.77
CA ARG A 77 -31.30 0.22 1.55
C ARG A 77 -30.75 -0.45 2.81
N GLY A 78 -30.62 0.27 3.92
CA GLY A 78 -29.99 -0.23 5.13
C GLY A 78 -28.51 -0.60 4.94
N LEU A 79 -27.82 0.06 4.01
CA LEU A 79 -26.41 -0.18 3.75
C LEU A 79 -25.53 0.60 4.75
N PRO A 80 -24.37 0.06 5.15
CA PRO A 80 -23.40 0.79 5.95
C PRO A 80 -22.86 2.00 5.18
N ILE A 81 -22.73 3.13 5.87
CA ILE A 81 -22.16 4.37 5.35
C ILE A 81 -20.83 4.58 6.06
N LEU A 82 -19.74 4.50 5.30
CA LEU A 82 -18.36 4.68 5.77
C LEU A 82 -18.03 6.17 5.94
#